data_AF-A0A972HLC6-F1
#
_entry.id   AF-A0A972HLC6-F1
#
_cell.length_a   1.000
_cell.length_b   1.000
_cell.length_c   1.000
_cell.angle_alpha   90.00
_cell.angle_beta   90.00
_cell.angle_gamma   90.00
#
_symmetry.space_group_name_H-M   'P 1'
#
loop_
_entity.id
_entity.type
_entity.pdbx_description
1 polymer ?
#
loop_
_entity_poly.entity_id
_entity_poly.type
_entity_poly.pdbx_seq_one_letter_code
_entity_poly.pdbx_strand_id
1 'polypeptide(L)' 'MARTGAEDAVAAASVHEARLTELLPLVKGDDDARQEFVDLLEVMGAANPATADWRRRLTSTLF' A
#
# COMPACT_ATOMS: atom_id res chain seq x y z
N MET A 1 26.25 17.93 0.20
CA MET A 1 25.68 16.83 1.00
C MET A 1 24.15 16.97 0.99
N ALA A 2 23.47 16.50 -0.07
CA ALA A 2 22.00 16.50 -0.14
C ALA A 2 21.53 15.58 -1.28
N ARG A 3 21.20 14.30 -0.99
CA ARG A 3 20.26 13.51 -1.81
C ARG A 3 19.74 12.21 -1.16
N THR A 4 20.24 11.73 -0.03
CA THR A 4 19.88 10.38 0.48
C THR A 4 18.45 10.20 1.01
N GLY A 5 17.53 11.15 0.82
CA GLY A 5 16.11 10.97 1.18
C GLY A 5 15.26 10.34 0.06
N ALA A 6 15.67 10.45 -1.21
CA ALA A 6 14.85 9.99 -2.33
C ALA A 6 14.92 8.48 -2.55
N GLU A 7 16.11 7.88 -2.37
CA GLU A 7 16.32 6.43 -2.53
C GLU A 7 15.61 5.65 -1.42
N ASP A 8 15.60 6.18 -0.19
CA ASP A 8 14.92 5.59 0.97
C ASP A 8 13.40 5.64 0.80
N ALA A 9 12.85 6.73 0.26
CA ALA A 9 11.43 6.83 -0.05
C ALA A 9 10.97 5.85 -1.14
N VAL A 10 11.81 5.60 -2.16
CA VAL A 10 11.54 4.60 -3.21
C VAL A 10 11.65 3.18 -2.67
N ALA A 11 12.67 2.90 -1.85
CA ALA A 11 12.83 1.61 -1.18
C ALA A 11 11.64 1.34 -0.24
N ALA A 12 11.26 2.30 0.58
CA ALA A 12 10.09 2.23 1.44
C ALA A 12 8.83 1.97 0.59
N ALA A 13 8.58 2.75 -0.47
CA ALA A 13 7.43 2.53 -1.34
C ALA A 13 7.37 1.09 -1.87
N SER A 14 8.49 0.55 -2.35
CA SER A 14 8.55 -0.84 -2.85
C SER A 14 8.28 -1.91 -1.77
N VAL A 15 8.65 -1.66 -0.52
CA VAL A 15 8.33 -2.55 0.61
C VAL A 15 6.84 -2.52 0.94
N HIS A 16 6.22 -1.34 0.93
CA HIS A 16 4.77 -1.22 1.14
C HIS A 16 4.01 -1.91 -0.01
N GLU A 17 4.44 -1.75 -1.26
CA GLU A 17 3.84 -2.41 -2.42
C GLU A 17 3.93 -3.94 -2.35
N ALA A 18 5.06 -4.48 -1.89
CA ALA A 18 5.21 -5.91 -1.65
C ALA A 18 4.19 -6.39 -0.58
N ARG A 19 4.06 -5.66 0.53
CA ARG A 19 3.10 -6.00 1.58
C ARG A 19 1.64 -5.92 1.12
N LEU A 20 1.28 -4.87 0.40
CA LEU A 20 -0.06 -4.70 -0.17
C LEU A 20 -0.41 -5.86 -1.11
N THR A 21 0.55 -6.35 -1.89
CA THR A 21 0.36 -7.52 -2.76
C THR A 21 0.04 -8.78 -1.98
N GLU A 22 0.72 -9.02 -0.86
CA GLU A 22 0.48 -10.19 0.01
C GLU A 22 -0.86 -10.12 0.74
N LEU A 23 -1.26 -8.91 1.14
CA LEU A 23 -2.52 -8.67 1.87
C LEU A 23 -3.75 -8.72 0.96
N LEU A 24 -3.61 -8.34 -0.30
CA LEU A 24 -4.72 -8.25 -1.27
C LEU A 24 -5.60 -9.53 -1.35
N PRO A 25 -5.08 -10.77 -1.38
CA PRO A 25 -5.92 -11.96 -1.33
C PRO A 25 -6.58 -12.22 0.03
N LEU A 26 -6.01 -11.72 1.14
CA LEU A 26 -6.49 -11.94 2.51
C LEU A 26 -7.66 -11.04 2.88
N VAL A 27 -7.69 -9.78 2.38
CA VAL A 27 -8.73 -8.78 2.69
C VAL A 27 -10.18 -9.21 2.42
N LYS A 28 -10.37 -10.25 1.60
CA LYS A 28 -11.68 -10.80 1.26
C LYS A 28 -12.31 -11.59 2.41
N GLY A 29 -11.50 -12.27 3.21
CA GLY A 29 -11.95 -13.11 4.32
C GLY A 29 -11.47 -12.63 5.68
N ASP A 30 -10.53 -11.69 5.70
CA ASP A 30 -9.84 -11.23 6.88
C ASP A 30 -9.92 -9.71 7.00
N ASP A 31 -10.66 -9.25 8.02
CA ASP A 31 -10.90 -7.82 8.24
C ASP A 31 -9.66 -7.13 8.85
N ASP A 32 -8.81 -7.88 9.55
CA ASP A 32 -7.53 -7.39 10.08
C ASP A 32 -6.56 -7.11 8.94
N ALA A 33 -6.45 -8.01 7.96
CA ALA A 33 -5.68 -7.81 6.74
C ALA A 33 -6.19 -6.62 5.91
N ARG A 34 -7.51 -6.41 5.88
CA ARG A 34 -8.10 -5.21 5.27
C ARG A 34 -7.67 -3.95 6.00
N GLN A 35 -7.66 -3.97 7.33
CA GLN A 35 -7.25 -2.84 8.15
C GLN A 35 -5.75 -2.52 7.96
N GLU A 36 -4.88 -3.54 7.98
CA GLU A 36 -3.44 -3.39 7.70
C GLU A 36 -3.20 -2.82 6.30
N PHE A 37 -3.97 -3.27 5.30
CA PHE A 37 -3.89 -2.73 3.95
C PHE A 37 -4.25 -1.23 3.90
N VAL A 38 -5.28 -0.79 4.63
CA VAL A 38 -5.67 0.63 4.69
C VAL A 38 -4.62 1.46 5.43
N ASP A 39 -4.09 0.96 6.56
CA ASP A 39 -3.04 1.62 7.32
C ASP A 39 -1.79 1.88 6.46
N LEU A 40 -1.33 0.87 5.72
CA LEU A 40 -0.21 1.00 4.77
C LEU A 40 -0.48 2.07 3.70
N LEU A 41 -1.71 2.20 3.22
CA LEU A 41 -2.10 3.24 2.26
C LEU A 41 -2.10 4.65 2.88
N GLU A 42 -2.41 4.76 4.17
CA GLU A 42 -2.34 6.03 4.89
C GLU A 42 -0.88 6.46 5.12
N VAL A 43 -0.01 5.52 5.47
CA VAL A 43 1.45 5.76 5.62
C VAL A 43 2.08 6.21 4.31
N MET A 44 1.73 5.60 3.18
CA MET A 44 2.21 6.02 1.84
C MET A 44 1.68 7.39 1.41
N GLY A 45 0.59 7.85 2.02
CA GLY A 45 -0.06 9.12 1.73
C GLY A 45 -0.96 9.08 0.49
N ALA A 46 -2.11 9.76 0.62
CA ALA A 46 -3.13 9.83 -0.42
C ALA A 46 -2.70 10.63 -1.68
N ALA A 47 -1.60 11.39 -1.60
CA ALA A 47 -1.04 12.15 -2.72
C ALA A 47 -0.21 11.28 -3.68
N ASN A 48 0.13 10.05 -3.29
CA ASN A 48 0.90 9.16 -4.15
C ASN A 48 -0.03 8.45 -5.15
N PRO A 49 0.22 8.56 -6.47
CA PRO A 49 -0.61 7.89 -7.48
C PRO A 49 -0.68 6.37 -7.29
N ALA A 50 0.35 5.74 -6.72
CA ALA A 50 0.35 4.31 -6.41
C ALA A 50 -0.74 3.93 -5.40
N THR A 51 -0.95 4.75 -4.36
CA THR A 51 -1.99 4.56 -3.33
C THR A 51 -3.39 4.49 -3.93
N ALA A 52 -3.66 5.32 -4.96
CA ALA A 52 -4.96 5.34 -5.63
C ALA A 52 -5.24 4.05 -6.42
N ASP A 53 -4.21 3.48 -7.07
CA ASP A 53 -4.33 2.22 -7.80
C ASP A 53 -4.62 1.05 -6.84
N TRP A 54 -3.92 1.01 -5.70
CA TRP A 54 -4.14 0.00 -4.67
C TRP A 54 -5.54 0.05 -4.05
N ARG A 55 -6.09 1.25 -3.79
CA ARG A 55 -7.49 1.40 -3.34
C ARG A 55 -8.48 0.84 -4.36
N ARG A 56 -8.26 1.07 -5.65
CA ARG A 56 -9.10 0.50 -6.71
C ARG A 56 -9.04 -1.02 -6.72
N ARG A 57 -7.84 -1.61 -6.55
CA ARG A 57 -7.66 -3.07 -6.46
C ARG A 57 -8.38 -3.67 -5.26
N LEU A 58 -8.29 -3.03 -4.09
CA LEU A 58 -9.01 -3.46 -2.88
C LEU A 58 -10.51 -3.60 -3.16
N THR A 59 -11.14 -2.52 -3.67
CA THR A 59 -12.57 -2.52 -4.00
C THR A 59 -12.90 -3.58 -5.06
N SER A 60 -12.10 -3.73 -6.11
CA SER A 60 -12.31 -4.76 -7.14
C SER A 60 -12.11 -6.20 -6.65
N THR A 61 -11.45 -6.40 -5.51
CA THR A 61 -11.26 -7.74 -4.92
C THR A 61 -12.43 -8.10 -4.00
N LEU A 62 -13.13 -7.08 -3.51
CA LEU A 62 -14.29 -7.18 -2.62
C LEU A 62 -15.62 -7.30 -3.35
N PHE A 63 -15.72 -6.74 -4.57
CA PHE A 63 -16.90 -6.75 -5.43
C PHE A 63 -16.66 -7.61 -6.67
#